data_AF-A0A0U1QTC6-F1
#
_entry.id   AF-A0A0U1QTC6-F1
#
_cell.length_a   1.000
_cell.length_b   1.000
_cell.length_c   1.000
_cell.angle_alpha   90.00
_cell.angle_beta   90.00
_cell.angle_gamma   90.00
#
_symmetry.space_group_name_H-M   'P 1'
#
loop_
_entity.id
_entity.type
_entity.pdbx_description
1 polymer ?
#
loop_
_entity_poly.entity_id
_entity_poly.type
_entity_poly.pdbx_seq_one_letter_code
_entity_poly.pdbx_strand_id
1 'polypeptide(L)'
;MIYQKKSSIGQAGENYFAYWVSRYFEWPCRLLSIDVGIDAQVEFFDDNKRSVGCFIGVQIKTTSGNNPNVSVGLDNLKYWQSIDDIVLLVSICMDDEKPRMYWKHINDNHTDKYISDSKKNGSKQTTIKFNAVDELLLKHKYKWINLLLGHNRVIYIIQAKYLLSDVRKLKSLINNVSSYTDKDIKEFVHNLNAMCGNANFTGWPFDNKKLLSRQLYSVSLALSKYNESIGLFESELEKIIMLCNNMGKDIKSYINSDMTNYEFLKVINKINDKAL
;
A
#
# COMPACT_ATOMS: atom_id res chain seq x y z
N MET A 1 -23.88 4.13 -24.86
CA MET A 1 -22.44 4.25 -25.19
C MET A 1 -22.27 3.78 -26.62
N ILE A 2 -21.62 4.55 -27.49
CA ILE A 2 -21.41 4.21 -28.91
C ILE A 2 -19.98 3.69 -29.07
N TYR A 3 -19.79 2.53 -29.69
CA TYR A 3 -18.48 1.95 -29.97
C TYR A 3 -17.72 2.85 -30.96
N GLN A 4 -16.69 3.56 -30.48
CA GLN A 4 -15.81 4.36 -31.32
C GLN A 4 -14.49 3.63 -31.56
N LYS A 5 -14.00 3.65 -32.80
CA LYS A 5 -12.68 3.13 -33.14
C LYS A 5 -11.62 3.95 -32.40
N LYS A 6 -10.78 3.30 -31.59
CA LYS A 6 -9.67 3.95 -30.86
C LYS A 6 -8.75 4.67 -31.85
N SER A 7 -8.37 5.91 -31.53
CA SER A 7 -7.37 6.65 -32.31
C SER A 7 -5.98 6.03 -32.10
N SER A 8 -5.10 6.12 -33.11
CA SER A 8 -3.72 5.63 -33.00
C SER A 8 -2.96 6.27 -31.84
N ILE A 9 -3.21 7.56 -31.59
CA ILE A 9 -2.64 8.33 -30.47
C ILE A 9 -3.13 7.79 -29.13
N GLY A 10 -4.43 7.51 -28.99
CA GLY A 10 -4.99 6.91 -27.78
C GLY A 10 -4.38 5.54 -27.49
N GLN A 11 -4.27 4.70 -28.52
CA GLN A 11 -3.68 3.37 -28.36
C GLN A 11 -2.19 3.43 -27.98
N ALA A 12 -1.43 4.38 -28.54
CA ALA A 12 -0.04 4.61 -28.17
C ALA A 12 0.08 5.01 -26.69
N GLY A 13 -0.80 5.88 -26.20
CA GLY A 13 -0.85 6.28 -24.81
C GLY A 13 -1.19 5.14 -23.84
N GLU A 14 -2.19 4.33 -24.15
CA GLU A 14 -2.55 3.16 -23.35
C GLU A 14 -1.37 2.18 -23.23
N ASN A 15 -0.71 1.86 -24.35
CA ASN A 15 0.44 0.97 -24.36
C ASN A 15 1.63 1.57 -23.59
N TYR A 16 1.89 2.87 -23.75
CA TYR A 16 2.94 3.56 -23.00
C TYR A 16 2.69 3.51 -21.50
N PHE A 17 1.46 3.78 -21.06
CA PHE A 17 1.07 3.68 -19.66
C PHE A 17 1.29 2.27 -19.10
N ALA A 18 0.82 1.24 -19.81
CA ALA A 18 0.98 -0.15 -19.39
C ALA A 18 2.46 -0.55 -19.26
N TYR A 19 3.28 -0.17 -20.24
CA TYR A 19 4.74 -0.34 -20.18
C TYR A 19 5.34 0.36 -18.96
N TRP A 20 5.01 1.64 -18.76
CA TRP A 20 5.60 2.44 -17.69
C TRP A 20 5.25 1.88 -16.31
N VAL A 21 3.97 1.59 -16.05
CA VAL A 21 3.54 1.01 -14.77
C VAL A 21 4.22 -0.34 -14.53
N SER A 22 4.23 -1.21 -15.53
CA SER A 22 4.87 -2.52 -15.40
C SER A 22 6.37 -2.41 -15.16
N ARG A 23 7.06 -1.47 -15.82
CA ARG A 23 8.52 -1.30 -15.72
C ARG A 23 8.97 -0.64 -14.42
N TYR A 24 8.24 0.39 -13.97
CA TYR A 24 8.65 1.26 -12.88
C TYR A 24 7.92 0.95 -11.57
N PHE A 25 6.63 0.60 -11.62
CA PHE A 25 5.92 0.15 -10.43
C PHE A 25 6.06 -1.36 -10.20
N GLU A 26 6.52 -2.14 -11.20
CA GLU A 26 6.58 -3.60 -11.14
C GLU A 26 5.20 -4.23 -10.87
N TRP A 27 4.14 -3.57 -11.38
CA TRP A 27 2.76 -3.96 -11.20
C TRP A 27 2.14 -4.35 -12.54
N PRO A 28 1.43 -5.48 -12.63
CA PRO A 28 0.72 -5.83 -13.84
C PRO A 28 -0.33 -4.79 -14.21
N CYS A 29 -0.36 -4.42 -15.49
CA CYS A 29 -1.36 -3.54 -16.07
C CYS A 29 -2.14 -4.30 -17.15
N ARG A 30 -3.46 -4.38 -17.01
CA ARG A 30 -4.37 -4.98 -17.98
C ARG A 30 -5.04 -3.88 -18.78
N LEU A 31 -4.75 -3.80 -20.06
CA LEU A 31 -5.49 -2.93 -20.98
C LEU A 31 -6.86 -3.56 -21.28
N LEU A 32 -7.91 -2.74 -21.25
CA LEU A 32 -9.26 -3.16 -21.55
C LEU A 32 -9.55 -2.97 -23.05
N SER A 33 -10.01 -4.04 -23.68
CA SER A 33 -10.37 -4.05 -25.10
C SER A 33 -11.72 -3.38 -25.38
N ILE A 34 -12.55 -3.20 -24.36
CA ILE A 34 -13.89 -2.60 -24.45
C ILE A 34 -13.86 -1.24 -23.77
N ASP A 35 -14.28 -0.19 -24.49
CA ASP A 35 -14.45 1.14 -23.93
C ASP A 35 -15.75 1.21 -23.12
N VAL A 36 -15.61 0.94 -21.82
CA VAL A 36 -16.64 1.17 -20.80
C VAL A 36 -16.27 2.37 -19.92
N GLY A 37 -15.49 3.33 -20.43
CA GLY A 37 -15.03 4.48 -19.66
C GLY A 37 -13.96 4.15 -18.63
N ILE A 38 -13.27 3.01 -18.76
CA ILE A 38 -12.03 2.65 -18.08
C ILE A 38 -11.16 1.99 -19.15
N ASP A 39 -9.91 2.42 -19.30
CA ASP A 39 -9.02 1.93 -20.36
C ASP A 39 -8.06 0.85 -19.84
N ALA A 40 -7.75 0.87 -18.54
CA ALA A 40 -6.84 -0.08 -17.93
C ALA A 40 -7.20 -0.42 -16.48
N GLN A 41 -6.73 -1.57 -16.02
CA GLN A 41 -6.71 -1.96 -14.62
C GLN A 41 -5.28 -2.26 -14.18
N VAL A 42 -4.87 -1.70 -13.03
CA VAL A 42 -3.55 -1.97 -12.45
C VAL A 42 -3.71 -2.83 -11.20
N GLU A 43 -3.02 -3.96 -11.17
CA GLU A 43 -2.98 -4.87 -10.02
C GLU A 43 -1.81 -4.55 -9.10
N PHE A 44 -2.08 -4.46 -7.81
CA PHE A 44 -1.05 -4.13 -6.84
C PHE A 44 -0.27 -5.38 -6.44
N PHE A 45 1.05 -5.25 -6.44
CA PHE A 45 1.96 -6.26 -5.94
C PHE A 45 2.74 -5.71 -4.74
N ASP A 46 2.99 -6.57 -3.76
CA ASP A 46 3.83 -6.23 -2.62
C ASP A 46 5.33 -6.18 -2.99
N ASP A 47 6.18 -5.83 -2.03
CA ASP A 47 7.64 -5.76 -2.23
C ASP A 47 8.28 -7.11 -2.61
N ASN A 48 7.56 -8.22 -2.40
CA ASN A 48 8.00 -9.58 -2.72
C ASN A 48 7.43 -10.05 -4.08
N LYS A 49 6.85 -9.14 -4.88
CA LYS A 49 6.23 -9.43 -6.17
C LYS A 49 5.07 -10.42 -6.07
N ARG A 50 4.34 -10.40 -4.97
CA ARG A 50 3.12 -11.18 -4.78
C ARG A 50 1.92 -10.29 -5.05
N SER A 51 0.95 -10.82 -5.79
CA SER A 51 -0.35 -10.15 -5.96
C SER A 51 -1.01 -9.97 -4.60
N VAL A 52 -1.59 -8.78 -4.40
CA VAL A 52 -2.38 -8.45 -3.21
C VAL A 52 -3.89 -8.57 -3.47
N GLY A 53 -4.29 -8.92 -4.70
CA GLY A 53 -5.69 -9.01 -5.12
C GLY A 53 -6.43 -7.67 -5.21
N CYS A 54 -5.72 -6.54 -5.15
CA CYS A 54 -6.31 -5.20 -5.27
C CYS A 54 -6.09 -4.61 -6.66
N PHE A 55 -7.13 -3.93 -7.17
CA PHE A 55 -7.12 -3.29 -8.47
C PHE A 55 -7.50 -1.81 -8.36
N ILE A 56 -6.99 -1.01 -9.27
CA ILE A 56 -7.51 0.33 -9.55
C ILE A 56 -7.93 0.42 -11.01
N GLY A 57 -9.02 1.12 -11.27
CA GLY A 57 -9.42 1.50 -12.62
C GLY A 57 -8.64 2.73 -13.07
N VAL A 58 -8.26 2.76 -14.35
CA VAL A 58 -7.55 3.89 -14.94
C VAL A 58 -8.23 4.28 -16.26
N GLN A 59 -8.69 5.52 -16.36
CA GLN A 59 -8.98 6.17 -17.63
C GLN A 59 -7.73 6.89 -18.10
N ILE A 60 -7.36 6.69 -19.36
CA ILE A 60 -6.20 7.27 -20.03
C ILE A 60 -6.71 8.23 -21.10
N LYS A 61 -6.13 9.42 -21.15
CA LYS A 61 -6.36 10.41 -22.21
C LYS A 61 -5.00 10.85 -22.75
N THR A 62 -4.88 10.87 -24.07
CA THR A 62 -3.59 11.11 -24.73
C THR A 62 -3.72 12.23 -25.73
N THR A 63 -2.72 13.10 -25.75
CA THR A 63 -2.59 14.21 -26.69
C THR A 63 -1.22 14.16 -27.35
N SER A 64 -1.15 14.57 -28.61
CA SER A 64 0.11 14.78 -29.32
C SER A 64 0.81 16.08 -28.93
N GLY A 65 0.11 16.98 -28.23
CA GLY A 65 0.67 18.26 -27.76
C GLY A 65 1.18 18.19 -26.31
N ASN A 66 1.63 19.34 -25.80
CA ASN A 66 2.18 19.47 -24.45
C ASN A 66 1.16 19.79 -23.36
N ASN A 67 -0.10 20.08 -23.71
CA ASN A 67 -1.14 20.47 -22.75
C ASN A 67 -1.75 19.23 -22.05
N PRO A 68 -1.52 19.03 -20.75
CA PRO A 68 -2.03 17.85 -20.05
C PRO A 68 -3.50 17.96 -19.65
N ASN A 69 -4.14 19.13 -19.83
CA ASN A 69 -5.52 19.33 -19.41
C ASN A 69 -6.49 18.48 -20.24
N VAL A 70 -7.46 17.86 -19.56
CA VAL A 70 -8.41 16.93 -20.18
C VAL A 70 -9.82 17.48 -20.08
N SER A 71 -10.52 17.57 -21.22
CA SER A 71 -11.98 17.80 -21.22
C SER A 71 -12.71 16.49 -20.97
N VAL A 72 -13.61 16.48 -19.99
CA VAL A 72 -14.40 15.31 -19.60
C VAL A 72 -15.89 15.65 -19.62
N GLY A 73 -16.66 14.80 -20.28
CA GLY A 73 -18.12 14.89 -20.28
C GLY A 73 -18.72 14.57 -18.90
N LEU A 74 -19.80 15.25 -18.55
CA LEU A 74 -20.46 15.11 -17.25
C LEU A 74 -20.94 13.67 -16.99
N ASP A 75 -21.34 12.94 -18.03
CA ASP A 75 -21.79 11.56 -17.90
C ASP A 75 -20.64 10.61 -17.55
N ASN A 76 -19.42 10.87 -18.04
CA ASN A 76 -18.24 10.12 -17.63
C ASN A 76 -17.90 10.37 -16.16
N LEU A 77 -17.98 11.62 -15.69
CA LEU A 77 -17.75 11.93 -14.28
C LEU A 77 -18.76 11.26 -13.36
N LYS A 78 -20.05 11.29 -13.72
CA LYS A 78 -21.09 10.57 -12.97
C LYS A 78 -20.87 9.07 -12.97
N TYR A 79 -20.46 8.51 -14.11
CA TYR A 79 -20.12 7.11 -14.22
C TYR A 79 -18.95 6.74 -13.31
N TRP A 80 -17.82 7.46 -13.38
CA TRP A 80 -16.66 7.21 -12.51
C TRP A 80 -17.00 7.39 -11.03
N GLN A 81 -17.81 8.39 -10.70
CA GLN A 81 -18.29 8.60 -9.33
C GLN A 81 -19.13 7.43 -8.81
N SER A 82 -19.88 6.76 -9.69
CA SER A 82 -20.66 5.57 -9.34
C SER A 82 -19.81 4.30 -9.20
N ILE A 83 -18.55 4.33 -9.68
CA ILE A 83 -17.63 3.21 -9.51
C ILE A 83 -17.13 3.21 -8.07
N ASP A 84 -17.32 2.04 -7.47
CA ASP A 84 -16.98 1.74 -6.10
C ASP A 84 -15.46 1.70 -5.85
N ASP A 85 -14.70 1.15 -6.79
CA ASP A 85 -13.23 1.08 -6.71
C ASP A 85 -12.56 2.38 -7.10
N ILE A 86 -11.30 2.59 -6.70
CA ILE A 86 -10.53 3.79 -7.06
C ILE A 86 -10.41 3.91 -8.58
N VAL A 87 -10.76 5.09 -9.10
CA VAL A 87 -10.60 5.46 -10.50
C VAL A 87 -9.59 6.59 -10.61
N LEU A 88 -8.54 6.36 -11.40
CA LEU A 88 -7.57 7.38 -11.74
C LEU A 88 -7.82 7.89 -13.16
N LEU A 89 -7.72 9.20 -13.34
CA LEU A 89 -7.58 9.81 -14.65
C LEU A 89 -6.10 10.09 -14.90
N VAL A 90 -5.57 9.52 -15.97
CA VAL A 90 -4.21 9.71 -16.45
C VAL A 90 -4.23 10.50 -17.76
N SER A 91 -3.47 11.59 -17.81
CA SER A 91 -3.25 12.38 -19.02
C SER A 91 -1.82 12.15 -19.52
N ILE A 92 -1.65 11.92 -20.82
CA ILE A 92 -0.35 11.63 -21.44
C ILE A 92 -0.10 12.63 -22.57
N CYS A 93 1.01 13.37 -22.45
CA CYS A 93 1.51 14.27 -23.48
C CYS A 93 2.65 13.59 -24.25
N MET A 94 2.53 13.50 -25.58
CA MET A 94 3.48 12.81 -26.47
C MET A 94 4.41 13.76 -27.26
N ASP A 95 4.32 15.07 -27.05
CA ASP A 95 5.00 16.11 -27.85
C ASP A 95 6.53 16.19 -27.61
N ASP A 96 6.98 15.76 -26.44
CA ASP A 96 8.41 15.80 -26.06
C ASP A 96 9.15 14.52 -26.50
N GLU A 97 10.49 14.56 -26.55
CA GLU A 97 11.34 13.36 -26.77
C GLU A 97 11.00 12.21 -25.81
N LYS A 98 10.50 12.56 -24.61
CA LYS A 98 10.03 11.61 -23.61
C LYS A 98 8.58 11.94 -23.22
N PRO A 99 7.61 11.03 -23.42
CA PRO A 99 6.24 11.26 -23.01
C PRO A 99 6.13 11.57 -21.52
N ARG A 100 5.28 12.54 -21.18
CA ARG A 100 4.98 12.92 -19.79
C ARG A 100 3.58 12.46 -19.42
N MET A 101 3.43 11.94 -18.21
CA MET A 101 2.16 11.48 -17.69
C MET A 101 1.77 12.28 -16.47
N TYR A 102 0.48 12.56 -16.32
CA TYR A 102 -0.11 13.26 -15.20
C TYR A 102 -1.27 12.43 -14.68
N TRP A 103 -1.56 12.50 -13.38
CA TRP A 103 -2.60 11.65 -12.78
C TRP A 103 -3.40 12.36 -11.70
N LYS A 104 -4.70 12.02 -11.60
CA LYS A 104 -5.59 12.43 -10.51
C LYS A 104 -6.52 11.31 -10.11
N HIS A 105 -6.86 11.26 -8.83
CA HIS A 105 -7.98 10.47 -8.34
C HIS A 105 -9.29 11.19 -8.74
N ILE A 106 -10.19 10.49 -9.42
CA ILE A 106 -11.35 11.13 -10.09
C ILE A 106 -12.72 10.57 -9.67
N ASN A 107 -12.75 9.75 -8.62
CA ASN A 107 -13.97 9.38 -7.92
C ASN A 107 -13.87 9.68 -6.42
N ASP A 108 -13.28 10.83 -6.08
CA ASP A 108 -13.26 11.37 -4.72
C ASP A 108 -14.17 12.60 -4.57
N ASN A 109 -14.06 13.24 -3.41
CA ASN A 109 -14.84 14.44 -3.08
C ASN A 109 -14.57 15.61 -4.03
N HIS A 110 -13.48 15.60 -4.82
CA HIS A 110 -13.24 16.62 -5.84
C HIS A 110 -14.12 16.41 -7.09
N THR A 111 -14.62 15.20 -7.33
CA THR A 111 -15.53 14.88 -8.44
C THR A 111 -16.87 15.60 -8.30
N ASP A 112 -17.39 15.70 -7.07
CA ASP A 112 -18.59 16.49 -6.77
C ASP A 112 -18.43 17.96 -7.16
N LYS A 113 -17.24 18.51 -6.93
CA LYS A 113 -16.93 19.89 -7.33
C LYS A 113 -16.92 20.03 -8.85
N TYR A 114 -16.27 19.12 -9.58
CA TYR A 114 -16.27 19.15 -11.04
C TYR A 114 -17.68 19.06 -11.64
N ILE A 115 -18.52 18.18 -11.09
CA ILE A 115 -19.92 18.02 -11.49
C ILE A 115 -20.73 19.29 -11.20
N SER A 116 -20.54 19.87 -10.01
CA SER A 116 -21.26 21.08 -9.58
C SER A 116 -20.90 22.30 -10.42
N ASP A 117 -19.59 22.50 -10.68
CA ASP A 117 -19.10 23.61 -11.49
C ASP A 117 -19.59 23.50 -12.95
N SER A 118 -19.63 22.29 -13.51
CA SER A 118 -20.18 22.03 -14.85
C SER A 118 -21.66 22.38 -14.94
N LYS A 119 -22.46 21.98 -13.93
CA LYS A 119 -23.91 22.26 -13.87
C LYS A 119 -24.19 23.75 -13.78
N LYS A 120 -23.45 24.49 -12.95
CA LYS A 120 -23.61 25.95 -12.79
C LYS A 120 -23.40 26.71 -14.09
N ASN A 121 -22.47 26.23 -14.93
CA ASN A 121 -22.12 26.86 -16.20
C ASN A 121 -22.99 26.37 -17.38
N GLY A 122 -23.98 25.51 -17.14
CA GLY A 122 -24.81 24.89 -18.20
C GLY A 122 -24.02 24.00 -19.17
N SER A 123 -22.76 23.69 -18.85
CA SER A 123 -21.86 22.92 -19.72
C SER A 123 -22.06 21.42 -19.53
N LYS A 124 -22.08 20.67 -20.64
CA LYS A 124 -22.07 19.20 -20.62
C LYS A 124 -20.68 18.60 -20.39
N GLN A 125 -19.65 19.44 -20.27
CA GLN A 125 -18.26 19.04 -20.07
C GLN A 125 -17.54 19.98 -19.10
N THR A 126 -16.49 19.47 -18.46
CA THR A 126 -15.60 20.26 -17.61
C THR A 126 -14.15 19.88 -17.90
N THR A 127 -13.25 20.84 -17.70
CA THR A 127 -11.81 20.63 -17.93
C THR A 127 -11.14 20.31 -16.60
N ILE A 128 -10.60 19.10 -16.50
CA ILE A 128 -9.72 18.72 -15.40
C ILE A 128 -8.34 19.27 -15.71
N LYS A 129 -7.92 20.23 -14.89
CA LYS A 129 -6.62 20.88 -15.03
C LYS A 129 -5.54 20.04 -14.36
N PHE A 130 -4.41 19.88 -15.04
CA PHE A 130 -3.19 19.27 -14.51
C PHE A 130 -2.09 20.32 -14.43
N ASN A 131 -1.22 20.20 -13.44
CA ASN A 131 -0.04 21.05 -13.28
C ASN A 131 1.21 20.19 -13.03
N ALA A 132 2.36 20.84 -12.82
CA ALA A 132 3.63 20.15 -12.61
C ALA A 132 3.64 19.20 -11.39
N VAL A 133 2.85 19.45 -10.34
CA VAL A 133 2.81 18.55 -9.18
C VAL A 133 1.98 17.29 -9.42
N ASP A 134 1.14 17.30 -10.45
CA ASP A 134 0.30 16.17 -10.87
C ASP A 134 1.06 15.16 -11.76
N GLU A 135 2.33 15.43 -12.12
CA GLU A 135 3.13 14.54 -12.95
C GLU A 135 3.33 13.18 -12.27
N LEU A 136 3.09 12.08 -13.00
CA LEU A 136 3.25 10.71 -12.52
C LEU A 136 4.74 10.35 -12.45
N LEU A 137 5.21 10.09 -11.24
CA LEU A 137 6.61 9.83 -10.91
C LEU A 137 6.72 8.57 -10.07
N LEU A 138 7.93 7.99 -9.98
CA LEU A 138 8.16 6.75 -9.22
C LEU A 138 7.67 6.84 -7.77
N LYS A 139 7.86 7.99 -7.12
CA LYS A 139 7.39 8.26 -5.74
C LYS A 139 5.87 8.11 -5.56
N HIS A 140 5.09 8.19 -6.64
CA HIS A 140 3.64 8.08 -6.59
C HIS A 140 3.14 6.64 -6.44
N LYS A 141 4.02 5.63 -6.60
CA LYS A 141 3.72 4.23 -6.24
C LYS A 141 3.13 4.14 -4.82
N TYR A 142 3.78 4.79 -3.85
CA TYR A 142 3.32 4.81 -2.46
C TYR A 142 2.03 5.62 -2.26
N LYS A 143 1.82 6.70 -3.03
CA LYS A 143 0.56 7.45 -2.96
C LYS A 143 -0.62 6.59 -3.42
N TRP A 144 -0.45 5.80 -4.47
CA TRP A 144 -1.50 4.90 -4.97
C TRP A 144 -1.82 3.78 -3.95
N ILE A 145 -0.79 3.23 -3.29
CA ILE A 145 -0.99 2.30 -2.18
C ILE A 145 -1.79 2.97 -1.06
N ASN A 146 -1.47 4.22 -0.70
CA ASN A 146 -2.17 4.94 0.36
C ASN A 146 -3.64 5.20 0.03
N LEU A 147 -3.99 5.41 -1.24
CA LEU A 147 -5.39 5.57 -1.66
C LEU A 147 -6.21 4.29 -1.36
N LEU A 148 -5.64 3.11 -1.59
CA LEU A 148 -6.31 1.82 -1.31
C LEU A 148 -6.49 1.55 0.19
N LEU A 149 -5.55 2.00 0.99
CA LEU A 149 -5.54 1.76 2.43
C LEU A 149 -6.47 2.72 3.18
N GLY A 150 -6.60 3.96 2.70
CA GLY A 150 -7.24 5.03 3.46
C GLY A 150 -6.40 5.47 4.67
N HIS A 151 -6.65 6.68 5.19
CA HIS A 151 -5.81 7.34 6.20
C HIS A 151 -5.53 6.50 7.45
N ASN A 152 -6.51 5.77 7.98
CA ASN A 152 -6.34 4.98 9.20
C ASN A 152 -5.50 3.72 9.00
N ARG A 153 -5.41 3.16 7.78
CA ARG A 153 -4.72 1.89 7.53
C ARG A 153 -3.25 2.06 7.12
N VAL A 154 -2.87 3.25 6.65
CA VAL A 154 -1.46 3.65 6.43
C VAL A 154 -0.68 3.64 7.75
N ILE A 155 -1.31 4.06 8.85
CA ILE A 155 -0.72 4.03 10.20
C ILE A 155 -0.31 2.60 10.58
N TYR A 156 -1.16 1.61 10.29
CA TYR A 156 -0.88 0.20 10.62
C TYR A 156 0.25 -0.40 9.78
N ILE A 157 0.34 -0.07 8.49
CA ILE A 157 1.47 -0.53 7.65
C ILE A 157 2.78 0.13 8.08
N ILE A 158 2.74 1.42 8.42
CA ILE A 158 3.91 2.14 8.93
C ILE A 158 4.37 1.49 10.25
N GLN A 159 3.45 1.20 11.18
CA GLN A 159 3.75 0.48 12.42
C GLN A 159 4.34 -0.92 12.14
N ALA A 160 3.78 -1.68 11.20
CA ALA A 160 4.31 -2.98 10.81
C ALA A 160 5.71 -2.90 10.17
N LYS A 161 5.98 -1.85 9.37
CA LYS A 161 7.30 -1.59 8.77
C LYS A 161 8.35 -1.19 9.81
N TYR A 162 7.98 -0.35 10.78
CA TYR A 162 8.86 -0.03 11.91
C TYR A 162 9.19 -1.28 12.71
N LEU A 163 8.18 -2.08 13.05
CA LEU A 163 8.37 -3.37 13.70
C LEU A 163 9.35 -4.27 12.92
N LEU A 164 9.16 -4.41 11.60
CA LEU A 164 10.01 -5.23 10.74
C LEU A 164 11.46 -4.70 10.67
N SER A 165 11.64 -3.38 10.60
CA SER A 165 12.96 -2.73 10.64
C SER A 165 13.67 -3.04 11.96
N ASP A 166 12.96 -2.91 13.07
CA ASP A 166 13.53 -3.13 14.39
C ASP A 166 13.84 -4.62 14.63
N VAL A 167 12.98 -5.55 14.15
CA VAL A 167 13.29 -7.00 14.11
C VAL A 167 14.56 -7.29 13.29
N ARG A 168 14.79 -6.58 12.18
CA ARG A 168 16.00 -6.76 11.36
C ARG A 168 17.26 -6.23 12.01
N LYS A 169 17.20 -5.06 12.66
CA LYS A 169 18.33 -4.54 13.48
C LYS A 169 18.67 -5.56 14.56
N LEU A 170 17.65 -6.09 15.19
CA LEU A 170 17.74 -7.10 16.23
C LEU A 170 18.37 -8.41 15.72
N LYS A 171 17.97 -8.90 14.55
CA LYS A 171 18.62 -10.04 13.87
C LYS A 171 20.10 -9.78 13.56
N SER A 172 20.46 -8.56 13.14
CA SER A 172 21.86 -8.20 12.89
C SER A 172 22.68 -8.18 14.19
N LEU A 173 22.05 -7.79 15.30
CA LEU A 173 22.66 -7.89 16.63
C LEU A 173 22.87 -9.34 17.02
N ILE A 174 21.95 -10.29 16.72
CA ILE A 174 22.04 -11.74 17.02
C ILE A 174 23.02 -12.52 16.10
N ASN A 175 23.26 -12.07 14.87
CA ASN A 175 24.10 -12.82 13.92
C ASN A 175 25.62 -12.60 14.07
N ASN A 176 26.07 -11.65 14.89
CA ASN A 176 27.47 -11.45 15.28
C ASN A 176 27.89 -12.37 16.43
N VAL A 177 27.71 -13.68 16.23
CA VAL A 177 27.69 -14.76 17.25
C VAL A 177 28.97 -14.98 18.07
N SER A 178 30.07 -14.30 17.78
CA SER A 178 31.35 -14.59 18.43
C SER A 178 31.55 -14.02 19.84
N SER A 179 30.63 -13.20 20.39
CA SER A 179 30.71 -12.80 21.81
C SER A 179 29.43 -12.10 22.33
N TYR A 180 28.39 -12.85 22.69
CA TYR A 180 27.24 -12.26 23.41
C TYR A 180 27.44 -12.29 24.92
N THR A 181 27.24 -11.15 25.56
CA THR A 181 27.32 -10.96 27.00
C THR A 181 25.92 -10.86 27.63
N ASP A 182 25.83 -11.05 28.94
CA ASP A 182 24.59 -10.90 29.72
C ASP A 182 23.95 -9.51 29.57
N LYS A 183 24.78 -8.50 29.24
CA LYS A 183 24.36 -7.13 28.94
C LYS A 183 23.64 -7.03 27.60
N ASP A 184 24.12 -7.75 26.58
CA ASP A 184 23.52 -7.78 25.25
C ASP A 184 22.13 -8.41 25.30
N ILE A 185 21.95 -9.47 26.12
CA ILE A 185 20.65 -10.12 26.35
C ILE A 185 19.68 -9.16 27.07
N LYS A 186 20.14 -8.41 28.08
CA LYS A 186 19.29 -7.42 28.78
C LYS A 186 18.85 -6.29 27.87
N GLU A 187 19.78 -5.70 27.12
CA GLU A 187 19.50 -4.61 26.18
C GLU A 187 18.54 -5.07 25.08
N PHE A 188 18.74 -6.30 24.61
CA PHE A 188 17.85 -6.97 23.66
C PHE A 188 16.43 -7.18 24.20
N VAL A 189 16.28 -7.77 25.40
CA VAL A 189 14.97 -8.02 26.03
C VAL A 189 14.24 -6.70 26.32
N HIS A 190 14.97 -5.65 26.69
CA HIS A 190 14.45 -4.30 26.84
C HIS A 190 13.92 -3.71 25.53
N ASN A 191 14.69 -3.84 24.45
CA ASN A 191 14.26 -3.40 23.12
C ASN A 191 13.03 -4.18 22.63
N LEU A 192 12.96 -5.49 22.87
CA LEU A 192 11.78 -6.30 22.56
C LEU A 192 10.53 -5.82 23.30
N ASN A 193 10.63 -5.57 24.61
CA ASN A 193 9.50 -5.06 25.38
C ASN A 193 9.04 -3.68 24.88
N ALA A 194 9.98 -2.79 24.55
CA ALA A 194 9.68 -1.48 23.97
C ALA A 194 8.98 -1.58 22.61
N MET A 195 9.38 -2.55 21.76
CA MET A 195 8.73 -2.83 20.49
C MET A 195 7.28 -3.32 20.66
N CYS A 196 7.04 -4.22 21.61
CA CYS A 196 5.68 -4.69 21.92
C CYS A 196 4.81 -3.58 22.54
N GLY A 197 5.38 -2.66 23.31
CA GLY A 197 4.68 -1.53 23.94
C GLY A 197 4.18 -0.45 22.98
N ASN A 198 4.94 -0.16 21.92
CA ASN A 198 4.59 0.86 20.92
C ASN A 198 3.63 0.34 19.84
N ALA A 199 3.42 -0.97 19.76
CA ALA A 199 2.56 -1.59 18.79
C ALA A 199 1.13 -1.74 19.36
N ASN A 200 0.34 -0.66 19.33
CA ASN A 200 -1.04 -0.69 19.79
C ASN A 200 -1.97 -1.32 18.73
N PHE A 201 -2.30 -2.61 18.91
CA PHE A 201 -3.14 -3.39 17.98
C PHE A 201 -4.64 -3.44 18.36
N THR A 202 -5.06 -2.75 19.42
CA THR A 202 -6.41 -2.89 20.00
C THR A 202 -7.55 -2.23 19.19
N GLY A 203 -7.25 -1.56 18.06
CA GLY A 203 -8.21 -0.80 17.24
C GLY A 203 -8.69 -1.47 15.95
N TRP A 204 -8.65 -2.80 15.85
CA TRP A 204 -8.92 -3.52 14.60
C TRP A 204 -10.43 -3.53 14.25
N PRO A 205 -10.88 -3.01 13.09
CA PRO A 205 -12.30 -2.83 12.83
C PRO A 205 -12.89 -4.06 12.11
N PHE A 206 -13.44 -5.01 12.85
CA PHE A 206 -14.19 -6.14 12.27
C PHE A 206 -15.70 -5.86 12.06
N ASP A 207 -16.21 -4.68 12.45
CA ASP A 207 -17.65 -4.50 12.70
C ASP A 207 -18.53 -3.94 11.57
N ASN A 208 -18.16 -4.04 10.28
CA ASN A 208 -19.07 -3.56 9.22
C ASN A 208 -19.18 -4.45 7.98
N LYS A 209 -20.25 -5.26 7.93
CA LYS A 209 -20.55 -6.27 6.90
C LYS A 209 -20.67 -5.76 5.45
N LYS A 210 -20.96 -4.47 5.22
CA LYS A 210 -20.99 -3.86 3.87
C LYS A 210 -19.63 -3.32 3.40
N LEU A 211 -18.69 -3.06 4.34
CA LEU A 211 -17.31 -2.71 4.02
C LEU A 211 -16.41 -3.94 3.78
N LEU A 212 -16.91 -5.15 4.05
CA LEU A 212 -16.11 -6.37 4.17
C LEU A 212 -15.34 -6.74 2.88
N SER A 213 -15.88 -6.52 1.68
CA SER A 213 -15.18 -6.89 0.44
C SER A 213 -13.94 -6.02 0.17
N ARG A 214 -14.05 -4.69 0.29
CA ARG A 214 -12.89 -3.75 0.20
C ARG A 214 -11.94 -3.88 1.41
N GLN A 215 -12.47 -4.24 2.57
CA GLN A 215 -11.69 -4.50 3.78
C GLN A 215 -10.85 -5.78 3.63
N LEU A 216 -11.39 -6.89 3.14
CA LEU A 216 -10.72 -8.19 3.13
C LEU A 216 -9.38 -8.19 2.38
N TYR A 217 -9.27 -7.50 1.23
CA TYR A 217 -8.03 -7.47 0.45
C TYR A 217 -6.95 -6.53 1.02
N SER A 218 -7.34 -5.33 1.46
CA SER A 218 -6.42 -4.40 2.13
C SER A 218 -6.00 -4.91 3.53
N VAL A 219 -6.91 -5.60 4.22
CA VAL A 219 -6.62 -6.36 5.45
C VAL A 219 -5.72 -7.54 5.14
N SER A 220 -5.90 -8.27 4.02
CA SER A 220 -4.99 -9.34 3.59
C SER A 220 -3.55 -8.84 3.35
N LEU A 221 -3.37 -7.68 2.72
CA LEU A 221 -2.05 -7.07 2.54
C LEU A 221 -1.41 -6.66 3.89
N ALA A 222 -2.19 -6.00 4.75
CA ALA A 222 -1.73 -5.63 6.08
C ALA A 222 -1.43 -6.86 6.95
N LEU A 223 -2.28 -7.89 6.89
CA LEU A 223 -2.11 -9.20 7.53
C LEU A 223 -0.91 -9.95 6.99
N SER A 224 -0.66 -9.93 5.69
CA SER A 224 0.50 -10.61 5.09
C SER A 224 1.79 -9.99 5.59
N LYS A 225 1.88 -8.65 5.59
CA LYS A 225 3.03 -7.94 6.14
C LYS A 225 3.16 -8.13 7.65
N TYR A 226 2.04 -8.19 8.37
CA TYR A 226 2.01 -8.47 9.80
C TYR A 226 2.43 -9.90 10.15
N ASN A 227 1.89 -10.91 9.45
CA ASN A 227 2.23 -12.32 9.64
C ASN A 227 3.70 -12.59 9.28
N GLU A 228 4.24 -11.92 8.26
CA GLU A 228 5.67 -11.92 7.96
C GLU A 228 6.49 -11.35 9.13
N SER A 229 6.08 -10.19 9.66
CA SER A 229 6.72 -9.58 10.84
C SER A 229 6.64 -10.46 12.10
N ILE A 230 5.48 -11.07 12.36
CA ILE A 230 5.28 -11.96 13.52
C ILE A 230 6.04 -13.26 13.36
N GLY A 231 6.03 -13.90 12.19
CA GLY A 231 6.77 -15.14 11.97
C GLY A 231 8.27 -14.94 12.15
N LEU A 232 8.81 -13.81 11.67
CA LEU A 232 10.20 -13.42 11.92
C LEU A 232 10.45 -13.14 13.41
N PHE A 233 9.54 -12.43 14.08
CA PHE A 233 9.63 -12.15 15.51
C PHE A 233 9.63 -13.42 16.37
N GLU A 234 8.67 -14.33 16.15
CA GLU A 234 8.57 -15.61 16.88
C GLU A 234 9.84 -16.45 16.64
N SER A 235 10.35 -16.54 15.41
CA SER A 235 11.56 -17.29 15.08
C SER A 235 12.83 -16.74 15.74
N GLU A 236 13.01 -15.41 15.81
CA GLU A 236 14.17 -14.83 16.49
C GLU A 236 14.03 -14.93 18.02
N LEU A 237 12.81 -14.86 18.57
CA LEU A 237 12.55 -15.07 19.99
C LEU A 237 12.82 -16.53 20.42
N GLU A 238 12.44 -17.51 19.60
CA GLU A 238 12.74 -18.94 19.80
C GLU A 238 14.24 -19.19 19.93
N LYS A 239 15.07 -18.61 19.05
CA LYS A 239 16.53 -18.74 19.12
C LYS A 239 17.09 -18.23 20.45
N ILE A 240 16.47 -17.22 21.03
CA ILE A 240 16.97 -16.57 22.24
C ILE A 240 16.56 -17.33 23.48
N ILE A 241 15.33 -17.87 23.49
CA ILE A 241 14.92 -18.84 24.51
C ILE A 241 15.90 -20.03 24.51
N MET A 242 16.26 -20.56 23.34
CA MET A 242 17.27 -21.61 23.24
C MET A 242 18.64 -21.18 23.78
N LEU A 243 19.10 -19.96 23.48
CA LEU A 243 20.36 -19.42 23.99
C LEU A 243 20.35 -19.27 25.52
N CYS A 244 19.28 -18.71 26.09
CA CYS A 244 19.10 -18.60 27.53
C CYS A 244 19.13 -19.98 28.21
N ASN A 245 18.40 -20.95 27.64
CA ASN A 245 18.37 -22.33 28.16
C ASN A 245 19.76 -22.99 28.12
N ASN A 246 20.53 -22.80 27.04
CA ASN A 246 21.90 -23.30 26.94
C ASN A 246 22.85 -22.67 27.97
N MET A 247 22.53 -21.47 28.47
CA MET A 247 23.25 -20.80 29.55
C MET A 247 22.72 -21.15 30.95
N GLY A 248 21.75 -22.06 31.06
CA GLY A 248 21.11 -22.43 32.32
C GLY A 248 20.22 -21.33 32.92
N LYS A 249 19.74 -20.40 32.10
CA LYS A 249 18.94 -19.25 32.53
C LYS A 249 17.58 -19.24 31.84
N ASP A 250 16.53 -18.86 32.57
CA ASP A 250 15.22 -18.59 31.98
C ASP A 250 15.21 -17.18 31.38
N ILE A 251 14.69 -17.01 30.17
CA ILE A 251 14.48 -15.69 29.55
C ILE A 251 13.67 -14.76 30.47
N LYS A 252 12.77 -15.32 31.29
CA LYS A 252 11.98 -14.58 32.28
C LYS A 252 12.84 -13.89 33.34
N SER A 253 14.06 -14.38 33.60
CA SER A 253 15.00 -13.73 34.53
C SER A 253 15.53 -12.38 34.03
N TYR A 254 15.36 -12.08 32.74
CA TYR A 254 15.74 -10.81 32.11
C TYR A 254 14.57 -9.82 32.01
N ILE A 255 13.35 -10.24 32.36
CA ILE A 255 12.16 -9.40 32.40
C ILE A 255 12.14 -8.68 33.76
N ASN A 256 12.20 -7.35 33.74
CA ASN A 256 12.09 -6.51 34.94
C ASN A 256 10.69 -5.87 35.05
N SER A 257 10.44 -5.15 36.15
CA SER A 257 9.13 -4.59 36.49
C SER A 257 8.54 -3.63 35.45
N ASP A 258 9.36 -3.12 34.54
CA ASP A 258 8.95 -2.16 33.50
C ASP A 258 8.57 -2.87 32.19
N MET A 259 8.67 -4.21 32.16
CA MET A 259 8.38 -5.07 31.01
C MET A 259 7.08 -5.86 31.20
N THR A 260 5.99 -5.14 31.48
CA THR A 260 4.66 -5.69 31.79
C THR A 260 3.75 -5.86 30.58
N ASN A 261 4.30 -5.84 29.35
CA ASN A 261 3.46 -5.96 28.17
C ASN A 261 2.81 -7.35 28.11
N TYR A 262 1.49 -7.39 28.27
CA TYR A 262 0.71 -8.63 28.34
C TYR A 262 0.89 -9.51 27.09
N GLU A 263 0.93 -8.92 25.90
CA GLU A 263 1.11 -9.65 24.64
C GLU A 263 2.54 -10.21 24.52
N PHE A 264 3.55 -9.48 24.98
CA PHE A 264 4.93 -9.96 25.07
C PHE A 264 5.05 -11.20 25.99
N LEU A 265 4.44 -11.12 27.18
CA LEU A 265 4.43 -12.22 28.14
C LEU A 265 3.67 -13.45 27.60
N LYS A 266 2.58 -13.23 26.86
CA LYS A 266 1.79 -14.29 26.22
C LYS A 266 2.58 -15.02 25.15
N VAL A 267 3.36 -14.31 24.33
CA VAL A 267 4.22 -14.93 23.31
C VAL A 267 5.38 -15.70 23.96
N ILE A 268 6.04 -15.15 24.98
CA ILE A 268 7.09 -15.88 25.73
C ILE A 268 6.55 -17.19 26.30
N ASN A 269 5.39 -17.16 26.95
CA ASN A 269 4.79 -18.37 27.51
C ASN A 269 4.44 -19.40 26.42
N LYS A 270 3.80 -18.97 25.32
CA LYS A 270 3.45 -19.83 24.18
C LYS A 270 4.68 -20.54 23.57
N ILE A 271 5.83 -19.87 23.52
CA ILE A 271 7.06 -20.45 22.96
C ILE A 271 7.77 -21.36 23.96
N ASN A 272 7.83 -20.99 25.24
CA ASN A 272 8.37 -21.86 26.30
C ASN A 272 7.59 -23.18 26.39
N ASP A 273 6.27 -23.15 26.23
CA ASP A 273 5.41 -24.34 26.24
C ASP A 273 5.66 -25.28 25.03
N LYS A 274 6.30 -24.79 23.96
CA LYS A 274 6.70 -25.61 22.79
C LYS A 274 8.11 -26.20 22.90
N ALA A 275 8.94 -25.67 23.80
CA ALA A 275 10.34 -26.04 23.95
C ALA A 275 10.59 -27.09 25.05
N LEU A 276 9.54 -27.45 25.81
CA LEU A 276 9.46 -28.57 26.75
C LEU A 276 8.91 -29.82 26.04
#